data_AF-A0A2G0VVK8-F1
#
_entry.id   AF-A0A2G0VVK8-F1
#
_cell.length_a   1.000
_cell.length_b   1.000
_cell.length_c   1.000
_cell.angle_alpha   90.00
_cell.angle_beta   90.00
_cell.angle_gamma   90.00
#
_symmetry.space_group_name_H-M   'P 1'
#
loop_
_entity.id
_entity.type
_entity.pdbx_description
1 polymer ?
#
loop_
_entity_poly.entity_id
_entity_poly.type
_entity_poly.pdbx_seq_one_letter_code
_entity_poly.pdbx_strand_id
1 'polypeptide(L)'
;MHLEVGSKRKPKKVRLPALPELIGVQLPVIFDEGRFIGLWGPGHPYAIGVSVHDFLMMHSINLGIDTEVLYVGSTDDPARRPLKRDHRGYSDSLYGISTAEKDIFVYYNLFKALSVTKESPYALHFMLGNSIIDEVQKKEEGLLLEHGLIHYFGAKSQEKSREQEYGRLREGMSRLKENYKIASINFHMEAATPTEYWTLYSSQVQSEHRHRFSLTLDGGQVKTGEAQSPLMQSSDIKPAVMET
;
A
#
# COMPACT_ATOMS: atom_id res chain seq x y z
N MET A 1 -24.57 -17.05 1.63
CA MET A 1 -24.26 -16.56 3.00
C MET A 1 -24.72 -15.10 3.10
N HIS A 2 -25.05 -14.62 4.30
CA HIS A 2 -25.28 -13.18 4.55
C HIS A 2 -24.22 -12.69 5.52
N LEU A 3 -23.64 -11.52 5.24
CA LEU A 3 -22.69 -10.84 6.12
C LEU A 3 -23.26 -9.46 6.48
N GLU A 4 -23.09 -9.02 7.73
CA GLU A 4 -23.42 -7.65 8.14
C GLU A 4 -22.26 -6.73 7.77
N VAL A 5 -22.55 -5.63 7.06
CA VAL A 5 -21.51 -4.71 6.56
C VAL A 5 -21.73 -3.28 7.06
N GLY A 6 -20.65 -2.69 7.58
CA GLY A 6 -20.57 -1.30 8.02
C GLY A 6 -21.29 -1.00 9.34
N SER A 7 -21.23 0.25 9.79
CA SER A 7 -21.78 0.69 11.08
C SER A 7 -23.28 0.45 11.26
N LYS A 8 -24.04 0.42 10.15
CA LYS A 8 -25.49 0.11 10.16
C LYS A 8 -25.79 -1.39 10.06
N ARG A 9 -24.76 -2.25 10.06
CA ARG A 9 -24.88 -3.72 9.97
C ARG A 9 -25.81 -4.17 8.85
N LYS A 10 -25.65 -3.58 7.66
CA LYS A 10 -26.54 -3.88 6.54
C LYS A 10 -26.28 -5.31 6.07
N PRO A 11 -27.29 -6.19 6.00
CA PRO A 11 -27.09 -7.55 5.54
C PRO A 11 -26.80 -7.54 4.03
N LYS A 12 -25.61 -8.04 3.65
CA LYS A 12 -25.19 -8.23 2.26
C LYS A 12 -25.17 -9.72 1.94
N LYS A 13 -25.90 -10.10 0.88
CA LYS A 13 -25.91 -11.48 0.38
C LYS A 13 -24.63 -11.76 -0.39
N VAL A 14 -23.84 -12.70 0.11
CA VAL A 14 -22.66 -13.25 -0.55
C VAL A 14 -23.06 -14.53 -1.28
N ARG A 15 -22.87 -14.52 -2.60
CA ARG A 15 -23.04 -15.70 -3.46
C ARG A 15 -21.67 -16.29 -3.71
N LEU A 16 -21.53 -17.58 -3.46
CA LEU A 16 -20.31 -18.30 -3.78
C LEU A 16 -20.39 -18.77 -5.22
N PRO A 17 -19.30 -18.69 -6.01
CA PRO A 17 -19.27 -19.33 -7.30
C PRO A 17 -19.57 -20.82 -7.11
N ALA A 18 -20.47 -21.35 -7.92
CA ALA A 18 -20.72 -22.79 -7.96
C ALA A 18 -19.50 -23.46 -8.60
N LEU A 19 -18.49 -23.79 -7.80
CA LEU A 19 -17.35 -24.57 -8.28
C LEU A 19 -17.82 -26.03 -8.49
N PRO A 20 -17.55 -26.64 -9.66
CA PRO A 20 -17.90 -28.04 -9.94
C PRO A 20 -17.34 -29.03 -8.91
N GLU A 21 -16.24 -28.65 -8.26
CA GLU A 21 -15.54 -29.40 -7.20
C GLU A 21 -16.29 -29.41 -5.85
N LEU A 22 -17.36 -28.61 -5.70
CA LEU A 22 -18.18 -28.55 -4.48
C LEU A 22 -19.28 -29.62 -4.42
N ILE A 23 -19.40 -30.50 -5.43
CA ILE A 23 -20.34 -31.63 -5.36
C ILE A 23 -19.89 -32.57 -4.24
N GLY A 24 -20.64 -32.60 -3.14
CA GLY A 24 -20.33 -33.37 -1.94
C GLY A 24 -19.56 -32.61 -0.86
N VAL A 25 -19.23 -31.33 -1.09
CA VAL A 25 -18.63 -30.45 -0.09
C VAL A 25 -19.74 -29.80 0.74
N GLN A 26 -19.62 -29.91 2.07
CA GLN A 26 -20.56 -29.29 3.00
C GLN A 26 -20.52 -27.76 2.85
N LEU A 27 -21.69 -27.11 2.87
CA LEU A 27 -21.80 -25.65 2.78
C LEU A 27 -20.98 -24.99 3.89
N PRO A 28 -20.34 -23.84 3.63
CA PRO A 28 -19.60 -23.13 4.65
C PRO A 28 -20.48 -22.76 5.85
N VAL A 29 -19.96 -23.02 7.06
CA VAL A 29 -20.65 -22.72 8.32
C VAL A 29 -19.93 -21.59 9.01
N ILE A 30 -20.68 -20.60 9.47
CA ILE A 30 -20.15 -19.49 10.25
C ILE A 30 -20.11 -19.88 11.72
N PHE A 31 -19.01 -19.58 12.42
CA PHE A 31 -18.88 -19.80 13.86
C PHE A 31 -18.15 -18.63 14.55
N ASP A 32 -18.12 -18.69 15.88
CA ASP A 32 -17.51 -17.67 16.75
C ASP A 32 -18.03 -16.25 16.46
N GLU A 33 -19.37 -16.13 16.53
CA GLU A 33 -20.10 -14.87 16.32
C GLU A 33 -19.85 -14.19 14.97
N GLY A 34 -19.52 -14.96 13.93
CA GLY A 34 -19.28 -14.38 12.61
C GLY A 34 -17.83 -14.11 12.28
N ARG A 35 -16.88 -14.44 13.16
CA ARG A 35 -15.45 -14.18 12.91
C ARG A 35 -14.81 -15.18 11.96
N PHE A 36 -15.31 -16.42 11.96
CA PHE A 36 -14.70 -17.50 11.19
C PHE A 36 -15.73 -18.25 10.33
N ILE A 37 -15.23 -18.77 9.21
CA ILE A 37 -15.96 -19.62 8.27
C ILE A 37 -15.27 -20.98 8.21
N GLY A 38 -16.04 -22.03 8.41
CA GLY A 38 -15.61 -23.41 8.25
C GLY A 38 -15.72 -23.83 6.80
N LEU A 39 -14.61 -24.32 6.25
CA LEU A 39 -14.55 -24.88 4.91
C LEU A 39 -14.29 -26.38 5.01
N TRP A 40 -15.09 -27.16 4.30
CA TRP A 40 -14.89 -28.59 4.16
C TRP A 40 -14.20 -28.86 2.83
N GLY A 41 -13.14 -29.67 2.86
CA GLY A 41 -12.42 -30.09 1.67
C GLY A 41 -12.55 -31.60 1.45
N PRO A 42 -12.46 -32.09 0.21
CA PRO A 42 -12.34 -33.52 -0.05
C PRO A 42 -11.16 -34.12 0.73
N GLY A 43 -11.40 -35.21 1.49
CA GLY A 43 -10.36 -35.91 2.23
C GLY A 43 -9.96 -35.30 3.58
N HIS A 44 -10.59 -34.21 4.02
CA HIS A 44 -10.37 -33.66 5.37
C HIS A 44 -11.44 -34.15 6.35
N PRO A 45 -11.07 -34.82 7.45
CA PRO A 45 -12.03 -35.29 8.46
C PRO A 45 -12.65 -34.17 9.29
N TYR A 46 -12.09 -32.95 9.22
CA TYR A 46 -12.54 -31.78 9.98
C TYR A 46 -12.61 -30.54 9.08
N ALA A 47 -13.44 -29.58 9.47
CA ALA A 47 -13.50 -28.27 8.81
C ALA A 47 -12.22 -27.47 9.07
N ILE A 48 -11.72 -26.80 8.04
CA ILE A 48 -10.66 -25.79 8.18
C ILE A 48 -11.34 -24.46 8.47
N GLY A 49 -11.05 -23.86 9.63
CA GLY A 49 -11.52 -22.53 9.97
C GLY A 49 -10.64 -21.46 9.32
N VAL A 50 -11.25 -20.56 8.56
CA VAL A 50 -10.61 -19.35 8.04
C VAL A 50 -11.31 -18.12 8.61
N SER A 51 -10.62 -17.00 8.75
CA SER A 51 -11.30 -15.76 9.13
C SER A 51 -12.28 -15.33 8.02
N VAL A 52 -13.31 -14.57 8.36
CA VAL A 52 -14.20 -13.98 7.34
C VAL A 52 -13.40 -13.17 6.32
N HIS A 53 -12.37 -12.44 6.74
CA HIS A 53 -11.56 -11.63 5.83
C HIS A 53 -10.72 -12.48 4.88
N ASP A 54 -10.07 -13.54 5.39
CA ASP A 54 -9.32 -14.48 4.54
C ASP A 54 -10.24 -15.13 3.51
N PHE A 55 -11.44 -15.55 3.92
CA PHE A 55 -12.44 -16.10 3.01
C PHE A 55 -12.83 -15.11 1.91
N LEU A 56 -13.11 -13.85 2.28
CA LEU A 56 -13.47 -12.81 1.31
C LEU A 56 -12.33 -12.52 0.33
N MET A 57 -11.09 -12.45 0.81
CA MET A 57 -9.89 -12.26 -0.02
C MET A 57 -9.67 -13.45 -0.96
N MET A 58 -9.66 -14.68 -0.43
CA MET A 58 -9.44 -15.92 -1.19
C MET A 58 -10.41 -16.05 -2.38
N HIS A 59 -11.66 -15.62 -2.18
CA HIS A 59 -12.70 -15.70 -3.20
C HIS A 59 -12.94 -14.38 -3.95
N SER A 60 -12.11 -13.36 -3.73
CA SER A 60 -12.23 -12.03 -4.37
C SER A 60 -13.63 -11.42 -4.23
N ILE A 61 -14.26 -11.63 -3.07
CA ILE A 61 -15.61 -11.13 -2.79
C ILE A 61 -15.50 -9.68 -2.31
N ASN A 62 -16.09 -8.75 -3.07
CA ASN A 62 -16.09 -7.34 -2.74
C ASN A 62 -17.41 -6.92 -2.04
N LEU A 63 -17.31 -6.43 -0.80
CA LEU A 63 -18.43 -5.94 0.00
C LEU A 63 -18.79 -4.48 -0.32
N GLY A 64 -18.05 -3.81 -1.19
CA GLY A 64 -18.31 -2.44 -1.63
C GLY A 64 -17.95 -1.42 -0.56
N ILE A 65 -16.99 -1.78 0.28
CA ILE A 65 -16.32 -0.90 1.23
C ILE A 65 -14.88 -0.72 0.75
N ASP A 66 -14.23 0.36 1.15
CA ASP A 66 -12.83 0.62 0.84
C ASP A 66 -12.05 0.76 2.16
N THR A 67 -10.72 0.66 2.09
CA THR A 67 -9.85 0.67 3.27
C THR A 67 -9.22 2.05 3.49
N GLU A 68 -9.54 2.69 4.62
CA GLU A 68 -8.97 3.99 5.02
C GLU A 68 -7.53 3.81 5.53
N VAL A 69 -6.57 4.57 4.98
CA VAL A 69 -5.20 4.64 5.49
C VAL A 69 -5.16 5.57 6.69
N LEU A 70 -5.06 4.98 7.88
CA LEU A 70 -5.09 5.70 9.15
C LEU A 70 -3.71 6.07 9.69
N TYR A 71 -2.71 5.26 9.37
CA TYR A 71 -1.34 5.35 9.88
C TYR A 71 -0.37 4.73 8.87
N VAL A 72 0.81 5.34 8.73
CA VAL A 72 1.93 4.79 7.98
C VAL A 72 3.17 4.79 8.87
N GLY A 73 3.93 3.70 8.86
CA GLY A 73 5.21 3.63 9.56
C GLY A 73 6.13 2.56 9.00
N SER A 74 7.44 2.72 9.23
CA SER A 74 8.45 1.72 8.89
C SER A 74 8.87 0.88 10.10
N THR A 75 9.30 -0.37 9.86
CA THR A 75 9.85 -1.24 10.89
C THR A 75 10.78 -2.31 10.31
N ASP A 76 11.84 -2.64 11.05
CA ASP A 76 12.69 -3.81 10.79
C ASP A 76 12.18 -5.09 11.49
N ASP A 77 11.19 -4.98 12.38
CA ASP A 77 10.62 -6.11 13.15
C ASP A 77 9.08 -6.07 13.09
N PRO A 78 8.48 -6.49 11.96
CA PRO A 78 7.03 -6.54 11.76
C PRO A 78 6.27 -7.23 12.88
N ALA A 79 6.79 -8.38 13.35
CA ALA A 79 6.11 -9.24 14.31
C ALA A 79 5.94 -8.57 15.69
N ARG A 80 6.93 -7.78 16.11
CA ARG A 80 6.87 -7.09 17.40
C ARG A 80 6.35 -5.65 17.32
N ARG A 81 6.24 -5.09 16.11
CA ARG A 81 5.82 -3.69 15.90
C ARG A 81 4.47 -3.34 16.56
N PRO A 82 3.41 -4.15 16.46
CA PRO A 82 2.13 -3.83 17.10
C PRO A 82 2.15 -3.99 18.64
N LEU A 83 3.13 -4.71 19.17
CA LEU A 83 3.19 -5.11 20.58
C LEU A 83 4.08 -4.19 21.44
N LYS A 84 4.94 -3.37 20.80
CA LYS A 84 5.82 -2.42 21.50
C LYS A 84 5.15 -1.05 21.63
N ARG A 85 5.13 -0.51 22.85
CA ARG A 85 4.61 0.83 23.18
C ARG A 85 5.45 2.00 22.64
N ASP A 86 6.60 1.70 22.03
CA ASP A 86 7.52 2.71 21.47
C ASP A 86 6.94 3.42 20.23
N HIS A 87 5.86 2.88 19.65
CA HIS A 87 5.23 3.40 18.44
C HIS A 87 3.85 3.97 18.74
N ARG A 88 3.86 5.08 19.48
CA ARG A 88 2.66 5.79 19.91
C ARG A 88 1.70 6.08 18.75
N GLY A 89 2.19 6.42 17.55
CA GLY A 89 1.35 6.69 16.38
C GLY A 89 0.41 5.53 15.98
N TYR A 90 0.89 4.28 16.06
CA TYR A 90 0.03 3.12 15.80
C TYR A 90 -1.01 2.95 16.91
N SER A 91 -0.61 2.95 18.19
CA SER A 91 -1.54 2.83 19.31
C SER A 91 -2.57 3.98 19.37
N ASP A 92 -2.14 5.20 19.06
CA ASP A 92 -2.99 6.40 18.99
C ASP A 92 -4.00 6.30 17.84
N SER A 93 -3.61 5.71 16.70
CA SER A 93 -4.53 5.47 15.60
C SER A 93 -5.67 4.52 15.99
N LEU A 94 -5.41 3.57 16.90
CA LEU A 94 -6.41 2.60 17.37
C LEU A 94 -7.28 3.15 18.50
N TYR A 95 -6.73 4.00 19.38
CA TYR A 95 -7.39 4.42 20.62
C TYR A 95 -8.73 5.16 20.40
N GLY A 96 -8.90 5.81 19.24
CA GLY A 96 -10.13 6.53 18.88
C GLY A 96 -11.09 5.78 17.94
N ILE A 97 -10.80 4.52 17.61
CA ILE A 97 -11.58 3.75 16.63
C ILE A 97 -12.47 2.74 17.33
N SER A 98 -13.79 2.88 17.13
CA SER A 98 -14.76 1.88 17.58
C SER A 98 -14.61 0.61 16.75
N THR A 99 -14.06 -0.44 17.36
CA THR A 99 -13.98 -1.78 16.75
C THR A 99 -15.34 -2.46 16.58
N ALA A 100 -16.40 -1.90 17.16
CA ALA A 100 -17.77 -2.34 16.91
C ALA A 100 -18.30 -1.92 15.53
N GLU A 101 -17.68 -0.90 14.91
CA GLU A 101 -18.09 -0.33 13.63
C GLU A 101 -17.04 -0.48 12.52
N LYS A 102 -15.78 -0.71 12.89
CA LYS A 102 -14.64 -0.79 11.97
C LYS A 102 -13.76 -1.98 12.30
N ASP A 103 -13.46 -2.77 11.28
CA ASP A 103 -12.35 -3.72 11.31
C ASP A 103 -11.05 -2.97 11.01
N ILE A 104 -9.97 -3.37 11.69
CA ILE A 104 -8.66 -2.72 11.59
C ILE A 104 -7.67 -3.73 11.04
N PHE A 105 -7.01 -3.36 9.95
CA PHE A 105 -5.98 -4.17 9.30
C PHE A 105 -4.60 -3.55 9.44
N VAL A 106 -3.59 -4.41 9.56
CA VAL A 106 -2.18 -4.01 9.53
C VAL A 106 -1.55 -4.63 8.30
N TYR A 107 -1.10 -3.79 7.38
CA TYR A 107 -0.41 -4.22 6.17
C TYR A 107 1.10 -4.09 6.35
N TYR A 108 1.83 -5.17 6.09
CA TYR A 108 3.29 -5.15 6.00
C TYR A 108 3.68 -5.28 4.54
N ASN A 109 4.16 -4.18 3.97
CA ASN A 109 4.54 -4.11 2.57
C ASN A 109 6.06 -4.03 2.44
N LEU A 110 6.62 -4.86 1.55
CA LEU A 110 8.01 -4.75 1.13
C LEU A 110 8.06 -4.04 -0.22
N PHE A 111 8.78 -2.92 -0.26
CA PHE A 111 8.97 -2.15 -1.48
C PHE A 111 10.25 -2.59 -2.18
N LYS A 112 10.20 -2.68 -3.51
CA LYS A 112 11.39 -2.88 -4.35
C LYS A 112 11.86 -1.51 -4.82
N ALA A 113 12.88 -0.95 -4.17
CA ALA A 113 13.49 0.30 -4.59
C ALA A 113 14.40 0.07 -5.81
N LEU A 114 14.15 0.85 -6.87
CA LEU A 114 14.92 0.82 -8.11
C LEU A 114 15.50 2.22 -8.37
N SER A 115 16.79 2.27 -8.69
CA SER A 115 17.43 3.46 -9.24
C SER A 115 17.31 3.43 -10.75
N VAL A 116 16.77 4.50 -11.31
CA VAL A 116 16.51 4.63 -12.75
C VAL A 116 17.22 5.87 -13.26
N THR A 117 18.06 5.72 -14.28
CA THR A 117 18.69 6.89 -14.91
C THR A 117 17.68 7.59 -15.82
N LYS A 118 17.53 8.90 -15.59
CA LYS A 118 16.76 9.79 -16.46
C LYS A 118 17.72 10.73 -17.16
N GLU A 119 17.62 10.82 -18.49
CA GLU A 119 18.38 11.76 -19.31
C GLU A 119 19.92 11.65 -19.15
N SER A 120 20.49 10.54 -19.65
CA SER A 120 21.95 10.36 -19.69
C SER A 120 22.56 11.05 -20.93
N PRO A 121 23.63 11.84 -20.80
CA PRO A 121 24.33 12.43 -21.95
C PRO A 121 24.98 11.38 -22.86
N TYR A 122 25.08 10.13 -22.39
CA TYR A 122 25.67 9.01 -23.12
C TYR A 122 24.63 8.04 -23.69
N ALA A 123 23.34 8.39 -23.68
CA ALA A 123 22.22 7.53 -24.09
C ALA A 123 22.17 6.17 -23.35
N LEU A 124 22.72 6.13 -22.13
CA LEU A 124 22.70 4.94 -21.28
C LEU A 124 21.51 4.99 -20.31
N HIS A 125 20.63 4.00 -20.41
CA HIS A 125 19.47 3.82 -19.54
C HIS A 125 19.65 2.58 -18.69
N PHE A 126 19.72 2.76 -17.37
CA PHE A 126 19.83 1.67 -16.41
C PHE A 126 18.65 1.70 -15.45
N MET A 127 18.19 0.52 -15.08
CA MET A 127 17.26 0.29 -14.00
C MET A 127 17.85 -0.81 -13.13
N LEU A 128 18.37 -0.43 -11.97
CA LEU A 128 19.05 -1.34 -11.05
C LEU A 128 18.36 -1.29 -9.70
N GLY A 129 18.27 -2.45 -9.03
CA GLY A 129 17.77 -2.48 -7.67
C GLY A 129 18.72 -1.76 -6.72
N ASN A 130 18.20 -0.90 -5.85
CA ASN A 130 19.01 -0.22 -4.85
C ASN A 130 19.68 -1.25 -3.91
N SER A 131 19.07 -2.42 -3.71
CA SER A 131 19.67 -3.55 -2.97
C SER A 131 20.96 -4.14 -3.59
N ILE A 132 21.26 -3.84 -4.86
CA ILE A 132 22.45 -4.30 -5.56
C ILE A 132 23.56 -3.25 -5.48
N ILE A 133 23.20 -1.97 -5.67
CA ILE A 133 24.16 -0.87 -5.79
C ILE A 133 24.37 -0.08 -4.51
N ASP A 134 23.46 -0.23 -3.53
CA ASP A 134 23.41 0.50 -2.26
C ASP A 134 23.64 2.01 -2.43
N GLU A 135 23.01 2.60 -3.47
CA GLU A 135 23.15 4.02 -3.81
C GLU A 135 22.52 4.88 -2.72
N VAL A 136 21.32 4.51 -2.25
CA VAL A 136 20.67 5.14 -1.10
C VAL A 136 20.72 4.17 0.07
N GLN A 137 21.35 4.57 1.17
CA GLN A 137 21.49 3.69 2.34
C GLN A 137 20.12 3.25 2.87
N LYS A 138 20.00 1.98 3.27
CA LYS A 138 18.76 1.35 3.78
C LYS A 138 17.95 2.24 4.74
N LYS A 139 18.60 2.90 5.69
CA LYS A 139 17.91 3.76 6.68
C LYS A 139 17.29 4.99 6.02
N GLU A 140 18.00 5.62 5.09
CA GLU A 140 17.51 6.77 4.34
C GLU A 140 16.38 6.37 3.39
N GLU A 141 16.51 5.24 2.69
CA GLU A 141 15.44 4.65 1.87
C GLU A 141 14.16 4.45 2.68
N GLY A 142 14.26 3.80 3.85
CA GLY A 142 13.11 3.54 4.73
C GLY A 142 12.42 4.82 5.21
N LEU A 143 13.19 5.86 5.58
CA LEU A 143 12.63 7.15 6.00
C LEU A 143 11.92 7.87 4.84
N LEU A 144 12.48 7.82 3.64
CA LEU A 144 11.88 8.42 2.45
C LEU A 144 10.58 7.72 2.05
N LEU A 145 10.55 6.38 2.13
CA LEU A 145 9.33 5.60 1.91
C LEU A 145 8.26 5.95 2.94
N GLU A 146 8.60 5.95 4.23
CA GLU A 146 7.67 6.27 5.32
C GLU A 146 7.11 7.68 5.19
N HIS A 147 7.97 8.71 5.16
CA HIS A 147 7.49 10.10 5.13
C HIS A 147 6.85 10.47 3.79
N GLY A 148 7.28 9.85 2.69
CA GLY A 148 6.65 10.02 1.39
C GLY A 148 5.20 9.51 1.37
N LEU A 149 4.96 8.33 1.94
CA LEU A 149 3.61 7.76 2.07
C LEU A 149 2.75 8.51 3.10
N ILE A 150 3.34 8.98 4.21
CA ILE A 150 2.64 9.87 5.16
C ILE A 150 2.19 11.15 4.45
N HIS A 151 3.08 11.77 3.66
CA HIS A 151 2.77 12.98 2.92
C HIS A 151 1.70 12.75 1.84
N TYR A 152 1.76 11.63 1.12
CA TYR A 152 0.79 11.29 0.08
C TYR A 152 -0.60 11.03 0.65
N PHE A 153 -0.71 10.10 1.62
CA PHE A 153 -2.01 9.75 2.21
C PHE A 153 -2.52 10.77 3.22
N GLY A 154 -1.67 11.61 3.81
CA GLY A 154 -2.12 12.54 4.86
C GLY A 154 -2.72 11.80 6.06
N ALA A 155 -2.08 10.71 6.50
CA ALA A 155 -2.61 9.79 7.48
C ALA A 155 -3.09 10.49 8.77
N LYS A 156 -4.36 10.29 9.12
CA LYS A 156 -5.08 11.03 10.17
C LYS A 156 -4.38 10.99 11.53
N SER A 157 -3.84 9.83 11.92
CA SER A 157 -3.15 9.67 13.21
C SER A 157 -1.87 10.49 13.34
N GLN A 158 -1.31 10.94 12.22
CA GLN A 158 -0.04 11.68 12.14
C GLN A 158 -0.25 13.17 11.88
N GLU A 159 -1.50 13.67 11.93
CA GLU A 159 -1.82 15.08 11.68
C GLU A 159 -1.11 16.03 12.65
N LYS A 160 -0.98 15.65 13.93
CA LYS A 160 -0.28 16.47 14.95
C LYS A 160 1.22 16.61 14.69
N SER A 161 1.85 15.63 14.05
CA SER A 161 3.27 15.67 13.69
C SER A 161 3.51 16.02 12.22
N ARG A 162 2.47 16.41 11.47
CA ARG A 162 2.53 16.62 10.01
C ARG A 162 3.69 17.53 9.58
N GLU A 163 3.90 18.65 10.28
CA GLU A 163 5.00 19.58 9.96
C GLU A 163 6.38 18.93 10.19
N GLN A 164 6.50 18.10 11.22
CA GLN A 164 7.73 17.37 11.50
C GLN A 164 7.98 16.28 10.44
N GLU A 165 6.96 15.50 10.08
CA GLU A 165 7.08 14.46 9.05
C GLU A 165 7.39 15.07 7.67
N TYR A 166 6.76 16.19 7.34
CA TYR A 166 7.06 16.95 6.13
C TYR A 166 8.49 17.51 6.12
N GLY A 167 8.95 18.04 7.26
CA GLY A 167 10.33 18.51 7.43
C GLY A 167 11.35 17.40 7.16
N ARG A 168 11.12 16.20 7.71
CA ARG A 168 11.96 15.01 7.48
C ARG A 168 11.96 14.58 6.01
N LEU A 169 10.79 14.56 5.36
CA LEU A 169 10.68 14.26 3.94
C LEU A 169 11.47 15.25 3.10
N ARG A 170 11.27 16.55 3.33
CA ARG A 170 11.95 17.62 2.61
C ARG A 170 13.46 17.52 2.75
N GLU A 171 13.97 17.32 3.96
CA GLU A 171 15.41 17.15 4.21
C GLU A 171 15.96 15.90 3.50
N GLY A 172 15.21 14.79 3.50
CA GLY A 172 15.56 13.60 2.75
C GLY A 172 15.64 13.84 1.25
N MET A 173 14.64 14.52 0.68
CA MET A 173 14.65 14.89 -0.74
C MET A 173 15.81 15.83 -1.10
N SER A 174 16.17 16.76 -0.22
CA SER A 174 17.35 17.61 -0.42
C SER A 174 18.64 16.79 -0.45
N ARG A 175 18.83 15.87 0.50
CA ARG A 175 20.00 14.97 0.51
C ARG A 175 20.05 14.08 -0.73
N LEU A 176 18.91 13.57 -1.19
CA LEU A 176 18.82 12.81 -2.44
C LEU A 176 19.39 13.58 -3.64
N LYS A 177 18.97 14.84 -3.77
CA LYS A 177 19.39 15.71 -4.86
C LYS A 177 20.86 16.12 -4.75
N GLU A 178 21.32 16.46 -3.56
CA GLU A 178 22.68 16.98 -3.33
C GLU A 178 23.74 15.87 -3.45
N ASN A 179 23.51 14.75 -2.79
CA ASN A 179 24.49 13.68 -2.61
C ASN A 179 24.45 12.64 -3.75
N TYR A 180 23.26 12.29 -4.23
CA TYR A 180 23.08 11.19 -5.19
C TYR A 180 22.55 11.66 -6.56
N LYS A 181 22.30 12.97 -6.72
CA LYS A 181 21.71 13.55 -7.95
C LYS A 181 20.36 12.94 -8.33
N ILE A 182 19.65 12.37 -7.36
CA ILE A 182 18.31 11.82 -7.55
C ILE A 182 17.30 12.97 -7.51
N ALA A 183 16.61 13.20 -8.63
CA ALA A 183 15.70 14.34 -8.79
C ALA A 183 14.28 14.09 -8.27
N SER A 184 13.86 12.81 -8.21
CA SER A 184 12.49 12.43 -7.87
C SER A 184 12.42 11.02 -7.27
N ILE A 185 11.40 10.77 -6.44
CA ILE A 185 11.01 9.43 -6.02
C ILE A 185 9.66 9.12 -6.64
N ASN A 186 9.54 7.99 -7.33
CA ASN A 186 8.28 7.54 -7.93
C ASN A 186 7.75 6.34 -7.15
N PHE A 187 6.54 6.47 -6.62
CA PHE A 187 5.83 5.40 -5.93
C PHE A 187 4.87 4.72 -6.89
N HIS A 188 4.90 3.38 -6.88
CA HIS A 188 3.94 2.54 -7.57
C HIS A 188 3.46 1.47 -6.59
N MET A 189 2.23 1.61 -6.13
CA MET A 189 1.54 0.64 -5.28
C MET A 189 0.34 0.10 -6.04
N GLU A 190 0.30 -1.21 -6.24
CA GLU A 190 -0.77 -1.88 -6.98
C GLU A 190 -0.93 -3.29 -6.45
N ALA A 191 -2.14 -3.65 -6.03
CA ALA A 191 -2.43 -5.01 -5.64
C ALA A 191 -2.72 -5.87 -6.87
N ALA A 192 -2.28 -7.14 -6.82
CA ALA A 192 -2.55 -8.11 -7.89
C ALA A 192 -4.06 -8.36 -8.07
N THR A 193 -4.82 -8.26 -6.98
CA THR A 193 -6.27 -8.44 -6.98
C THR A 193 -6.95 -7.20 -6.38
N PRO A 194 -7.81 -6.51 -7.12
CA PRO A 194 -8.52 -5.32 -6.63
C PRO A 194 -9.69 -5.72 -5.73
N THR A 195 -9.37 -6.07 -4.48
CA THR A 195 -10.35 -6.26 -3.39
C THR A 195 -10.40 -5.04 -2.49
N GLU A 196 -11.48 -4.86 -1.73
CA GLU A 196 -11.64 -3.79 -0.74
C GLU A 196 -10.46 -3.59 0.24
N TYR A 197 -9.76 -4.67 0.59
CA TYR A 197 -8.55 -4.65 1.43
C TYR A 197 -7.39 -3.85 0.81
N TRP A 198 -7.36 -3.76 -0.52
CA TRP A 198 -6.30 -3.10 -1.29
C TRP A 198 -6.78 -1.88 -2.06
N THR A 199 -8.09 -1.60 -2.03
CA THR A 199 -8.62 -0.31 -2.45
C THR A 199 -8.43 0.67 -1.31
N LEU A 200 -7.34 1.44 -1.36
CA LEU A 200 -6.93 2.32 -0.29
C LEU A 200 -7.41 3.75 -0.54
N TYR A 201 -7.75 4.46 0.53
CA TYR A 201 -8.11 5.88 0.45
C TYR A 201 -7.71 6.64 1.72
N SER A 202 -7.80 7.96 1.67
CA SER A 202 -7.70 8.81 2.85
C SER A 202 -8.51 10.09 2.66
N SER A 203 -8.39 11.05 3.60
CA SER A 203 -8.96 12.39 3.41
C SER A 203 -8.29 13.19 2.28
N GLN A 204 -7.07 12.81 1.87
CA GLN A 204 -6.26 13.50 0.87
C GLN A 204 -6.25 12.77 -0.48
N VAL A 205 -6.45 11.45 -0.47
CA VAL A 205 -6.33 10.59 -1.65
C VAL A 205 -7.64 9.85 -1.87
N GLN A 206 -8.17 9.92 -3.10
CA GLN A 206 -9.36 9.20 -3.49
C GLN A 206 -9.16 7.68 -3.42
N SER A 207 -10.27 6.96 -3.32
CA SER A 207 -10.28 5.51 -3.25
C SER A 207 -9.82 4.87 -4.56
N GLU A 208 -8.70 4.15 -4.50
CA GLU A 208 -8.12 3.45 -5.65
C GLU A 208 -7.43 2.15 -5.24
N HIS A 209 -7.39 1.19 -6.16
CA HIS A 209 -6.61 -0.05 -6.01
C HIS A 209 -5.15 0.10 -6.49
N ARG A 210 -4.85 1.27 -7.08
CA ARG A 210 -3.57 1.59 -7.71
C ARG A 210 -3.21 3.03 -7.37
N HIS A 211 -2.14 3.20 -6.61
CA HIS A 211 -1.59 4.50 -6.27
C HIS A 211 -0.26 4.71 -6.99
N ARG A 212 -0.22 5.74 -7.83
CA ARG A 212 0.97 6.12 -8.61
C ARG A 212 1.19 7.61 -8.44
N PHE A 213 2.29 7.98 -7.81
CA PHE A 213 2.63 9.38 -7.59
C PHE A 213 4.15 9.59 -7.59
N SER A 214 4.56 10.82 -7.88
CA SER A 214 5.96 11.27 -7.83
C SER A 214 6.14 12.33 -6.77
N LEU A 215 7.26 12.27 -6.06
CA LEU A 215 7.72 13.31 -5.16
C LEU A 215 8.93 14.00 -5.79
N THR A 216 8.88 15.33 -5.88
CA THR A 216 9.96 16.16 -6.41
C THR A 216 10.25 17.31 -5.45
N LEU A 217 11.49 17.79 -5.44
CA LEU A 217 11.88 18.98 -4.68
C LEU A 217 12.00 20.20 -5.62
N ASP A 218 11.08 21.15 -5.47
CA ASP A 218 11.04 22.39 -6.24
C ASP A 218 10.92 23.60 -5.31
N GLY A 219 11.79 24.59 -5.49
CA GLY A 219 11.84 25.78 -4.62
C GLY A 219 11.99 25.47 -3.12
N GLY A 220 12.59 24.33 -2.76
CA GLY A 220 12.69 23.87 -1.37
C GLY A 220 11.39 23.30 -0.79
N GLN A 221 10.38 23.03 -1.63
CA GLN A 221 9.13 22.38 -1.23
C GLN A 221 9.00 21.03 -1.93
N VAL A 222 8.40 20.07 -1.23
CA VAL A 222 8.10 18.76 -1.83
C VAL A 222 6.77 18.86 -2.56
N LYS A 223 6.79 18.60 -3.87
CA LYS A 223 5.59 18.55 -4.71
C LYS A 223 5.23 17.11 -5.01
N THR A 224 3.95 16.80 -4.87
CA THR A 224 3.36 15.55 -5.32
C THR A 224 2.79 15.74 -6.72
N GLY A 225 3.17 14.88 -7.66
CA GLY A 225 2.67 14.86 -9.03
C GLY A 225 2.36 13.44 -9.51
N GLU A 226 2.04 13.30 -10.79
CA GLU A 226 1.86 11.98 -11.40
C GLU A 226 3.20 11.21 -11.46
N ALA A 227 3.16 9.90 -11.21
CA ALA A 227 4.34 9.06 -11.38
C ALA A 227 4.78 9.08 -12.84
N GLN A 228 6.07 9.32 -13.06
CA GLN A 228 6.64 9.20 -14.40
C GLN A 228 6.86 7.71 -14.70
N SER A 229 6.40 7.25 -15.86
CA SER A 229 6.66 5.89 -16.30
C SER A 229 8.18 5.70 -16.50
N PRO A 230 8.80 4.66 -15.93
CA PRO A 230 10.21 4.33 -16.19
C PRO A 230 10.51 4.04 -17.68
N LEU A 231 9.47 3.83 -18.50
CA LEU A 231 9.55 3.34 -19.87
C LEU A 231 9.06 4.34 -20.94
N MET A 232 8.57 5.54 -20.58
CA MET A 232 8.10 6.53 -21.56
C MET A 232 9.01 7.75 -21.66
N GLN A 233 10.19 7.56 -22.26
CA GLN A 233 10.93 8.62 -22.96
C GLN A 233 11.68 8.01 -24.15
N SER A 234 10.97 7.62 -25.21
CA SER A 234 11.60 7.27 -26.50
C SER A 234 10.84 7.74 -27.74
N SER A 235 9.74 8.49 -27.62
CA SER A 235 8.92 8.85 -28.79
C SER A 235 9.14 10.25 -29.37
N ASP A 236 9.99 11.12 -28.79
CA ASP A 236 10.19 12.49 -29.31
C ASP A 236 11.63 12.82 -29.72
N ILE A 237 12.38 11.83 -30.21
CA ILE A 237 13.58 12.14 -31.00
C ILE A 237 13.13 12.45 -32.43
N LYS A 238 12.89 13.74 -32.73
CA LYS A 238 12.89 14.20 -34.12
C LYS A 238 14.27 13.86 -34.72
N PRO A 239 14.34 13.17 -35.87
CA PRO A 239 15.62 12.93 -36.52
C PRO A 239 16.25 14.28 -36.86
N ALA A 240 17.49 14.48 -36.38
CA ALA A 240 18.31 15.59 -36.80
C ALA A 240 18.52 15.45 -38.32
N VAL A 241 17.95 16.38 -39.08
CA VAL A 241 18.26 16.55 -40.49
C VAL A 241 19.70 17.06 -40.53
N MET A 242 20.62 16.21 -40.98
CA MET A 242 21.93 16.67 -41.42
C MET A 242 21.71 17.44 -42.72
N GLU A 243 21.83 18.76 -42.67
CA GLU A 243 22.06 19.56 -43.87
C GLU A 243 23.50 19.31 -44.33
N THR A 244 23.62 18.73 -45.52
CA THR A 244 24.88 18.62 -46.29
C THR A 244 25.06 19.82 -47.17
#